data_AF-A0A1S3X2I9-F1
#
_entry.id   AF-A0A1S3X2I9-F1
#
_cell.length_a   1.000
_cell.length_b   1.000
_cell.length_c   1.000
_cell.angle_alpha   90.00
_cell.angle_beta   90.00
_cell.angle_gamma   90.00
#
_symmetry.space_group_name_H-M   'P 1'
#
loop_
_entity.id
_entity.type
_entity.pdbx_description
1 polymer ?
#
loop_
_entity_poly.entity_id
_entity_poly.type
_entity_poly.pdbx_seq_one_letter_code
_entity_poly.pdbx_strand_id
1 'polypeptide(L)'
;MLPPQVTFSGILHDEPRSNPDFYHWNGVRVRYCYVSSFTGDVEDVDPDTKLYYRGARIFRAIMNDLSRKGMQTAENAILRGTSAGGLATILNCDKFKSLLPNDVRVKCVADSGFFINA
;
A
#
# COMPACT_ATOMS: atom_id res chain seq x y z
N MET A 1 -18.15 -13.94 8.66
CA MET A 1 -16.94 -14.33 9.42
C MET A 1 -15.87 -13.30 9.13
N LEU A 2 -15.40 -12.54 10.12
CA LEU A 2 -14.24 -11.66 9.91
C LEU A 2 -13.03 -12.55 9.61
N PRO A 3 -12.17 -12.20 8.64
CA PRO A 3 -11.00 -13.01 8.37
C PRO A 3 -10.11 -13.06 9.63
N PRO A 4 -9.34 -14.15 9.83
CA PRO A 4 -8.42 -14.25 10.95
C PRO A 4 -7.48 -13.04 10.97
N GLN A 5 -7.17 -12.58 12.19
CA GLN A 5 -6.20 -11.50 12.37
C GLN A 5 -4.89 -11.88 11.69
N VAL A 6 -4.35 -10.93 10.93
CA VAL A 6 -3.10 -11.14 10.20
C VAL A 6 -1.96 -10.84 11.15
N THR A 7 -1.13 -11.84 11.44
CA THR A 7 0.09 -11.65 12.22
C THR A 7 1.06 -10.77 11.42
N PHE A 8 1.60 -9.74 12.08
CA PHE A 8 2.67 -8.93 11.52
C PHE A 8 4.03 -9.60 11.71
N SER A 9 4.92 -9.41 10.74
CA SER A 9 6.25 -9.99 10.72
C SER A 9 7.22 -9.09 9.95
N GLY A 10 8.53 -9.35 10.11
CA GLY A 10 9.59 -8.54 9.49
C GLY A 10 9.45 -7.06 9.87
N ILE A 11 9.46 -6.17 8.88
CA ILE A 11 9.34 -4.71 9.06
C ILE A 11 8.03 -4.24 9.72
N LEU A 12 7.01 -5.10 9.81
CA LEU A 12 5.77 -4.80 10.52
C LEU A 12 5.72 -5.39 11.93
N HIS A 13 6.72 -6.19 12.32
CA HIS A 13 6.77 -6.81 13.65
C HIS A 13 6.92 -5.72 14.73
N ASP A 14 6.30 -5.92 15.89
CA ASP A 14 6.22 -4.97 17.01
C ASP A 14 7.32 -5.16 18.08
N GLU A 15 8.03 -6.28 18.05
CA GLU A 15 9.24 -6.48 18.86
C GLU A 15 10.52 -5.86 18.25
N PRO A 16 11.29 -5.06 19.02
CA PRO A 16 12.55 -4.47 18.56
C PRO A 16 13.61 -5.50 18.15
N ARG A 17 13.59 -6.71 18.72
CA ARG A 17 14.53 -7.78 18.33
C ARG A 17 14.33 -8.23 16.88
N SER A 18 13.09 -8.18 16.40
CA SER A 18 12.69 -8.60 15.05
C SER A 18 12.60 -7.43 14.07
N ASN A 19 12.34 -6.22 14.57
CA ASN A 19 12.17 -4.99 13.79
C ASN A 19 12.84 -3.79 14.51
N PRO A 20 14.17 -3.73 14.54
CA PRO A 20 14.89 -2.73 15.35
C PRO A 20 14.56 -1.28 14.97
N ASP A 21 14.22 -1.04 13.70
CA ASP A 21 14.05 0.30 13.16
C ASP A 21 12.60 0.82 13.25
N PHE A 22 11.61 -0.06 13.10
CA PHE A 22 10.21 0.34 12.91
C PHE A 22 9.22 -0.28 13.91
N TYR A 23 9.68 -0.99 14.93
CA TYR A 23 8.81 -1.72 15.88
C TYR A 23 7.74 -0.85 16.56
N HIS A 24 8.01 0.44 16.75
CA HIS A 24 7.08 1.41 17.35
C HIS A 24 6.28 2.24 16.34
N TRP A 25 6.42 1.99 15.03
CA TRP A 25 5.68 2.71 14.00
C TRP A 25 4.24 2.20 13.87
N ASN A 26 3.35 3.04 13.33
CA ASN A 26 2.01 2.61 12.94
C ASN A 26 2.09 1.64 11.75
N GLY A 27 1.85 0.35 11.99
CA GLY A 27 1.88 -0.71 10.98
C GLY A 27 0.54 -0.91 10.29
N VAL A 28 0.52 -0.85 8.95
CA VAL A 28 -0.68 -1.12 8.14
C VAL A 28 -0.37 -2.18 7.09
N ARG A 29 -1.19 -3.24 7.04
CA ARG A 29 -1.13 -4.25 5.97
C ARG A 29 -2.40 -4.21 5.12
N VAL A 30 -2.26 -3.73 3.89
CA VAL A 30 -3.32 -3.76 2.88
C VAL A 30 -3.31 -5.13 2.20
N ARG A 31 -4.44 -5.84 2.23
CA ARG A 31 -4.59 -7.09 1.47
C ARG A 31 -4.72 -6.75 -0.01
N TYR A 32 -3.90 -7.39 -0.83
CA TYR A 32 -3.94 -7.25 -2.28
C TYR A 32 -5.06 -8.11 -2.86
N CYS A 33 -6.24 -7.51 -3.04
CA CYS A 33 -7.43 -8.18 -3.57
C CYS A 33 -7.83 -7.66 -4.96
N TYR A 34 -6.90 -7.01 -5.65
CA TYR A 34 -7.16 -6.28 -6.89
C TYR A 34 -6.07 -6.59 -7.92
N VAL A 35 -6.46 -6.77 -9.18
CA VAL A 35 -5.54 -7.04 -10.30
C VAL A 35 -5.20 -5.72 -10.98
N SER A 36 -3.93 -5.46 -11.35
CA SER A 36 -3.40 -4.22 -11.95
C SER A 36 -2.73 -3.21 -11.00
N SER A 37 -2.06 -3.64 -9.93
CA SER A 37 -1.10 -2.80 -9.18
C SER A 37 -1.64 -1.42 -8.74
N PHE A 38 -2.94 -1.36 -8.41
CA PHE A 38 -3.67 -0.15 -8.07
C PHE A 38 -3.70 0.95 -9.15
N THR A 39 -3.49 0.62 -10.43
CA THR A 39 -3.47 1.61 -11.52
C THR A 39 -4.78 1.70 -12.30
N GLY A 40 -5.55 0.61 -12.41
CA GLY A 40 -6.80 0.60 -13.19
C GLY A 40 -7.87 1.56 -12.64
N ASP A 41 -8.59 2.22 -13.55
CA ASP A 41 -9.71 3.10 -13.24
C ASP A 41 -10.79 3.01 -14.35
N VAL A 42 -11.49 1.87 -14.38
CA VAL A 42 -12.53 1.57 -15.37
C VAL A 42 -13.89 1.48 -14.69
N GLU A 43 -14.89 2.19 -15.23
CA GLU A 43 -16.27 2.10 -14.75
C GLU A 43 -16.90 0.77 -15.10
N ASP A 44 -16.78 0.34 -16.35
CA ASP A 44 -17.41 -0.88 -16.83
C ASP A 44 -16.80 -2.14 -16.20
N VAL A 45 -17.63 -3.16 -16.09
CA VAL A 45 -17.19 -4.51 -15.71
C VAL A 45 -16.69 -5.19 -16.98
N ASP A 46 -15.55 -5.84 -16.90
CA ASP A 46 -15.05 -6.65 -18.00
C ASP A 46 -16.10 -7.72 -18.38
N PRO A 47 -16.62 -7.71 -19.62
CA PRO A 47 -17.70 -8.60 -20.01
C PRO A 47 -17.28 -10.07 -20.05
N ASP A 48 -16.00 -10.37 -20.21
CA ASP A 48 -15.46 -11.72 -20.35
C ASP A 48 -15.05 -12.28 -18.98
N THR A 49 -14.28 -11.51 -18.22
CA THR A 49 -13.74 -11.96 -16.92
C THR A 49 -14.69 -11.66 -15.75
N LYS A 50 -15.67 -10.77 -15.94
CA LYS A 50 -16.55 -10.23 -14.89
C LYS A 50 -15.79 -9.52 -13.77
N LEU A 51 -14.54 -9.13 -14.01
CA LEU A 51 -13.71 -8.43 -13.04
C LEU A 51 -13.91 -6.91 -13.12
N TYR A 52 -13.68 -6.27 -11.97
CA TYR A 52 -13.63 -4.83 -11.86
C TYR A 52 -12.17 -4.38 -11.91
N TYR A 53 -11.88 -3.36 -12.72
CA TYR A 53 -10.56 -2.75 -12.81
C TYR A 53 -10.55 -1.31 -12.22
N ARG A 54 -10.75 -1.18 -10.91
CA ARG A 54 -10.89 0.08 -10.15
C ARG A 54 -9.82 0.33 -9.07
N GLY A 55 -8.60 -0.15 -9.30
CA GLY A 55 -7.49 -0.10 -8.35
C GLY A 55 -7.14 1.29 -7.85
N ALA A 56 -7.14 2.27 -8.74
CA ALA A 56 -6.84 3.65 -8.38
C ALA A 56 -7.84 4.20 -7.36
N ARG A 57 -9.12 3.82 -7.49
CA ARG A 57 -10.18 4.20 -6.54
C ARG A 57 -10.00 3.51 -5.20
N ILE A 58 -9.66 2.23 -5.21
CA ILE A 58 -9.38 1.47 -3.98
C ILE A 58 -8.20 2.08 -3.23
N PHE A 59 -7.12 2.44 -3.94
CA PHE A 59 -5.97 3.11 -3.35
C PHE A 59 -6.35 4.44 -2.69
N ARG A 60 -7.10 5.29 -3.40
CA ARG A 60 -7.60 6.56 -2.84
C ARG A 60 -8.51 6.34 -1.61
N ALA A 61 -9.40 5.33 -1.66
CA ALA A 61 -10.28 5.01 -0.55
C ALA A 61 -9.49 4.57 0.69
N ILE A 62 -8.46 3.74 0.53
CA ILE A 62 -7.57 3.32 1.62
C ILE A 62 -6.84 4.54 2.20
N MET A 63 -6.26 5.39 1.35
CA MET A 63 -5.54 6.58 1.80
C MET A 63 -6.44 7.54 2.61
N ASN A 64 -7.65 7.80 2.12
CA ASN A 64 -8.63 8.62 2.83
C ASN A 64 -9.03 8.01 4.17
N ASP A 65 -9.19 6.69 4.24
CA ASP A 65 -9.53 6.01 5.48
C ASP A 65 -8.40 6.08 6.51
N LEU A 66 -7.16 5.81 6.09
CA LEU A 66 -5.97 5.90 6.94
C LEU A 66 -5.71 7.33 7.41
N SER A 67 -5.93 8.32 6.54
CA SER A 67 -5.85 9.74 6.88
C SER A 67 -6.70 10.04 8.11
N ARG A 68 -8.00 9.68 8.06
CA ARG A 68 -8.96 9.88 9.16
C ARG A 68 -8.62 9.09 10.43
N LYS A 69 -7.86 8.00 10.30
CA LYS A 69 -7.37 7.18 11.43
C LYS A 69 -6.07 7.71 12.05
N GLY A 70 -5.57 8.87 11.60
CA GLY A 70 -4.42 9.54 12.20
C GLY A 70 -3.21 9.66 11.27
N MET A 71 -3.23 9.07 10.07
CA MET A 71 -2.11 9.21 9.11
C MET A 71 -1.92 10.67 8.65
N GLN A 72 -2.96 11.51 8.76
CA GLN A 72 -2.90 12.94 8.45
C GLN A 72 -1.95 13.74 9.35
N THR A 73 -1.55 13.21 10.51
CA THR A 73 -0.58 13.85 11.41
C THR A 73 0.77 13.15 11.39
N ALA A 74 1.04 12.30 10.41
CA ALA A 74 2.30 11.56 10.32
C ALA A 74 3.44 12.49 9.89
N GLU A 75 4.58 12.46 10.60
CA GLU A 75 5.80 13.16 10.17
C GLU A 75 6.54 12.40 9.07
N ASN A 76 6.45 11.07 9.11
CA ASN A 76 7.13 10.15 8.21
C ASN A 76 6.14 9.10 7.72
N ALA A 77 6.20 8.77 6.44
CA ALA A 77 5.36 7.72 5.85
C ALA A 77 6.15 6.86 4.86
N ILE A 78 6.00 5.54 4.97
CA ILE A 78 6.64 4.58 4.08
C ILE A 78 5.57 3.79 3.32
N LEU A 79 5.61 3.84 2.00
CA LEU A 79 4.86 2.90 1.15
C LEU A 79 5.78 1.73 0.81
N ARG A 80 5.43 0.52 1.25
CA ARG A 80 6.18 -0.71 0.95
C ARG A 80 5.29 -1.75 0.32
N GLY A 81 5.84 -2.50 -0.63
CA GLY A 81 5.22 -3.70 -1.16
C GLY A 81 6.25 -4.69 -1.69
N THR A 82 5.84 -5.96 -1.77
CA THR A 82 6.66 -7.07 -2.26
C THR A 82 6.04 -7.67 -3.54
N SER A 83 6.85 -8.11 -4.51
CA SER A 83 6.39 -8.71 -5.78
C SER A 83 5.47 -7.77 -6.57
N ALA A 84 4.23 -8.18 -6.91
CA ALA A 84 3.24 -7.29 -7.53
C ALA A 84 2.95 -6.03 -6.71
N GLY A 85 3.06 -6.12 -5.38
CA GLY A 85 2.98 -4.96 -4.49
C GLY A 85 4.23 -4.06 -4.54
N GLY A 86 5.39 -4.62 -4.85
CA GLY A 86 6.61 -3.86 -5.11
C GLY A 86 6.47 -3.03 -6.38
N LEU A 87 5.97 -3.64 -7.46
CA LEU A 87 5.62 -2.90 -8.68
C LEU A 87 4.55 -1.82 -8.41
N ALA A 88 3.52 -2.15 -7.63
CA ALA A 88 2.51 -1.16 -7.24
C ALA A 88 3.12 0.00 -6.42
N THR A 89 4.13 -0.26 -5.61
CA THR A 89 4.87 0.77 -4.85
C THR A 89 5.62 1.70 -5.78
N ILE A 90 6.30 1.17 -6.79
CA ILE A 90 6.97 1.98 -7.83
C ILE A 90 5.95 2.89 -8.52
N LEU A 91 4.83 2.31 -8.98
CA LEU A 91 3.84 3.00 -9.80
C LEU A 91 3.01 4.05 -9.03
N ASN A 92 2.92 3.96 -7.71
CA ASN A 92 2.05 4.81 -6.90
C ASN A 92 2.80 5.66 -5.87
N CYS A 93 4.14 5.66 -5.85
CA CYS A 93 4.91 6.42 -4.85
C CYS A 93 4.59 7.93 -4.86
N ASP A 94 4.55 8.54 -6.04
CA ASP A 94 4.25 9.98 -6.16
C ASP A 94 2.79 10.28 -5.79
N LYS A 95 1.86 9.38 -6.16
CA LYS A 95 0.46 9.48 -5.76
C LYS A 95 0.32 9.40 -4.25
N PHE A 96 1.03 8.48 -3.60
CA PHE A 96 1.06 8.36 -2.15
C PHE A 96 1.51 9.66 -1.48
N LYS A 97 2.60 10.28 -1.96
CA LYS A 97 3.04 11.59 -1.46
C LYS A 97 1.99 12.68 -1.69
N SER A 98 1.37 12.71 -2.86
CA SER A 98 0.34 13.73 -3.20
C SER A 98 -0.91 13.68 -2.32
N LEU A 99 -1.17 12.54 -1.67
CA LEU A 99 -2.32 12.33 -0.80
C LEU A 99 -2.01 12.56 0.70
N LEU A 100 -0.77 12.95 1.01
CA LEU A 100 -0.32 13.29 2.36
C LEU A 100 -0.05 14.81 2.45
N PRO A 101 -0.03 15.37 3.68
CA PRO A 101 0.42 16.75 3.87
C PRO A 101 1.81 17.01 3.27
N ASN A 102 2.06 18.27 2.90
CA ASN A 102 3.26 18.66 2.14
C ASN A 102 4.56 18.45 2.93
N ASP A 103 4.52 18.60 4.24
CA ASP A 103 5.63 18.46 5.19
C ASP A 103 5.98 17.00 5.53
N VAL A 104 5.09 16.03 5.26
CA VAL A 104 5.37 14.61 5.53
C VAL A 104 6.54 14.10 4.70
N ARG A 105 7.55 13.50 5.36
CA ARG A 105 8.66 12.86 4.68
C ARG A 105 8.26 11.47 4.19
N VAL A 106 8.19 11.31 2.87
CA VAL A 106 7.79 10.05 2.22
C VAL A 106 9.00 9.28 1.71
N LYS A 107 8.99 7.96 1.91
CA LYS A 107 9.88 6.99 1.26
C LYS A 107 9.08 5.82 0.70
N CYS A 108 9.58 5.22 -0.37
CA CYS A 108 8.93 4.08 -1.01
C CYS A 108 9.92 2.92 -1.13
N VAL A 109 9.51 1.73 -0.73
CA VAL A 109 10.35 0.53 -0.70
C VAL A 109 9.70 -0.56 -1.56
N ALA A 110 10.20 -0.69 -2.79
CA ALA A 110 9.76 -1.70 -3.73
C ALA A 110 10.64 -2.95 -3.59
N ASP A 111 10.13 -3.95 -2.87
CA ASP A 111 10.81 -5.23 -2.69
C ASP A 111 10.40 -6.19 -3.83
N SER A 112 11.39 -6.74 -4.54
CA SER A 112 11.16 -7.73 -5.61
C SER A 112 10.13 -7.28 -6.67
N GLY A 113 10.06 -5.96 -6.92
CA GLY A 113 9.03 -5.32 -7.76
C GLY A 113 9.51 -4.82 -9.12
N PHE A 114 10.81 -4.96 -9.43
CA PHE A 114 11.40 -4.55 -10.69
C PHE A 114 11.47 -5.74 -11.65
N PHE A 115 10.91 -5.58 -12.85
CA PHE A 115 10.84 -6.61 -13.88
C PHE A 115 11.55 -6.14 -15.14
N ILE A 116 12.34 -7.02 -15.75
CA ILE A 116 12.99 -6.78 -17.05
C ILE A 116 12.12 -7.41 -18.12
N ASN A 117 11.78 -6.66 -19.17
CA ASN A 117 11.11 -7.20 -20.35
C ASN A 117 12.17 -7.85 -21.25
N ALA A 118 12.21 -9.17 -21.27
CA ALA A 118 13.19 -9.98 -22.00
C ALA A 118 12.74 -10.29 -23.43
#